data_AF-A0A8C5JRD0-F1
#
_entry.id   AF-A0A8C5JRD0-F1
#
_cell.length_a   1.000
_cell.length_b   1.000
_cell.length_c   1.000
_cell.angle_alpha   90.00
_cell.angle_beta   90.00
_cell.angle_gamma   90.00
#
_symmetry.space_group_name_H-M   'P 1'
#
loop_
_entity.id
_entity.type
_entity.pdbx_description
1 polymer ?
#
loop_
_entity_poly.entity_id
_entity_poly.type
_entity_poly.pdbx_seq_one_letter_code
_entity_poly.pdbx_strand_id
1 'polypeptide(L)'
;MDAAPSFSLFSSAVSIRLHSDESSWYSGRVIFCLDYIVFTLRLIHIFTVSRNLGPKIIMLQRMMIDVFFFLFLFAVWMVAFGVARQGILRKNEHRWEWIFRSVIYEPYLAMFGQYPDDIDGTTYNFDHCTFSGNESKPLCVELDANNQPRFPEWITIPLVCIYMLSTNILLVNLLVAMFGFTEPSIYFLPESFPFSIFSFLFVGILLQPCQWS
;
A
#
# COMPACT_ATOMS: atom_id res chain seq x y z
N MET A 1 -0.96 7.53 -28.42
CA MET A 1 -0.28 7.50 -27.11
C MET A 1 1.14 7.91 -27.37
N ASP A 2 1.41 9.18 -27.16
CA ASP A 2 2.56 9.88 -27.73
C ASP A 2 3.86 9.35 -27.14
N ALA A 3 4.80 9.00 -28.02
CA ALA A 3 6.13 8.51 -27.62
C ALA A 3 7.00 9.63 -26.99
N ALA A 4 6.51 10.87 -26.95
CA ALA A 4 7.21 12.07 -26.50
C ALA A 4 7.78 12.03 -25.05
N PRO A 5 7.08 11.53 -24.01
CA PRO A 5 7.53 11.74 -22.63
C PRO A 5 8.79 10.91 -22.28
N SER A 6 8.92 9.66 -22.71
CA SER A 6 10.11 8.87 -22.32
C SER A 6 11.36 9.24 -23.12
N PHE A 7 11.24 9.71 -24.37
CA PHE A 7 12.40 10.23 -25.09
C PHE A 7 12.90 11.53 -24.45
N SER A 8 11.99 12.37 -23.95
CA SER A 8 12.35 13.57 -23.19
C SER A 8 12.99 13.24 -21.83
N LEU A 9 12.49 12.22 -21.13
CA LEU A 9 13.07 11.76 -19.85
C LEU A 9 14.48 11.19 -20.06
N PHE A 10 14.67 10.34 -21.07
CA PHE A 10 15.99 9.81 -21.44
C PHE A 10 17.00 10.91 -21.79
N SER A 11 16.58 11.89 -22.59
CA SER A 11 17.43 13.04 -22.95
C SER A 11 17.77 13.91 -21.73
N SER A 12 16.81 14.14 -20.82
CA SER A 12 17.06 14.87 -19.58
C SER A 12 18.00 14.11 -18.63
N ALA A 13 17.88 12.78 -18.55
CA ALA A 13 18.76 11.92 -17.76
C ALA A 13 20.21 11.96 -18.25
N VAL A 14 20.40 11.89 -19.58
CA VAL A 14 21.73 11.98 -20.21
C VAL A 14 22.32 13.39 -20.03
N SER A 15 21.50 14.43 -20.12
CA SER A 15 21.94 15.83 -19.94
C SER A 15 22.40 16.10 -18.49
N ILE A 16 21.68 15.56 -17.49
CA ILE A 16 22.04 15.67 -16.06
C ILE A 16 23.31 14.88 -15.76
N ARG A 17 23.51 13.72 -16.39
CA ARG A 17 24.72 12.89 -16.23
C ARG A 17 25.98 13.52 -16.83
N LEU A 18 25.83 14.36 -17.86
CA LEU A 18 26.93 15.10 -18.49
C LEU A 18 27.36 16.33 -17.69
N HIS A 19 26.56 16.77 -16.70
CA HIS A 19 26.93 17.86 -15.80
C HIS A 19 27.75 17.31 -14.63
N SER A 20 29.05 17.60 -14.65
CA SER A 20 30.12 17.03 -13.81
C SER A 20 30.14 17.56 -12.37
N ASP A 21 29.04 17.44 -11.63
CA ASP A 21 28.96 17.89 -10.22
C ASP A 21 28.68 16.71 -9.29
N GLU A 22 29.34 16.59 -8.12
CA GLU A 22 29.30 15.39 -7.25
C GLU A 22 27.87 15.00 -6.81
N SER A 23 27.02 16.00 -6.54
CA SER A 23 25.60 15.81 -6.23
C SER A 23 24.79 15.34 -7.45
N SER A 24 25.18 15.76 -8.66
CA SER A 24 24.52 15.42 -9.93
C SER A 24 24.71 13.95 -10.29
N TRP A 25 25.82 13.32 -9.90
CA TRP A 25 26.08 11.90 -10.17
C TRP A 25 25.07 10.96 -9.52
N TYR A 26 24.68 11.21 -8.26
CA TYR A 26 23.68 10.40 -7.58
C TYR A 26 22.29 10.60 -8.20
N SER A 27 21.90 11.86 -8.43
CA SER A 27 20.63 12.19 -9.08
C SER A 27 20.51 11.55 -10.47
N GLY A 28 21.58 11.59 -11.28
CA GLY A 28 21.63 10.95 -12.59
C GLY A 28 21.43 9.43 -12.55
N ARG A 29 21.89 8.73 -11.50
CA ARG A 29 21.62 7.29 -11.31
C ARG A 29 20.15 7.02 -11.00
N VAL A 30 19.55 7.81 -10.12
CA VAL A 30 18.12 7.69 -9.78
C VAL A 30 17.24 7.89 -11.01
N ILE A 31 17.54 8.93 -11.80
CA ILE A 31 16.80 9.21 -13.04
C ILE A 31 16.96 8.08 -14.06
N PHE A 32 18.17 7.51 -14.20
CA PHE A 32 18.40 6.36 -15.09
C PHE A 32 17.62 5.11 -14.66
N CYS A 33 17.53 4.84 -13.36
CA CYS A 33 16.72 3.74 -12.82
C CYS A 33 15.23 3.96 -13.11
N LEU A 34 14.72 5.19 -12.95
CA LEU A 34 13.34 5.52 -13.27
C LEU A 34 13.05 5.40 -14.77
N ASP A 35 13.98 5.84 -15.62
CA ASP A 35 13.85 5.72 -17.07
C ASP A 35 13.78 4.25 -17.51
N TYR A 36 14.60 3.37 -16.92
CA TYR A 36 14.55 1.94 -17.19
C TYR A 36 13.17 1.30 -16.86
N ILE A 37 12.52 1.74 -15.77
CA ILE A 37 11.16 1.31 -15.41
C ILE A 37 10.17 1.75 -16.51
N VAL A 38 10.23 3.02 -16.93
CA VAL A 38 9.37 3.56 -17.99
C VAL A 38 9.60 2.84 -19.33
N PHE A 39 10.85 2.54 -19.65
CA PHE A 39 11.22 1.78 -20.84
C PHE A 39 10.63 0.37 -20.81
N THR A 40 10.70 -0.31 -19.66
CA THR A 40 10.10 -1.64 -19.47
C THR A 40 8.58 -1.61 -19.64
N LEU A 41 7.89 -0.57 -19.15
CA LEU A 41 6.46 -0.38 -19.40
C LEU A 41 6.14 -0.20 -20.89
N ARG A 42 7.01 0.45 -21.67
CA ARG A 42 6.85 0.54 -23.13
C ARG A 42 7.05 -0.79 -23.84
N LEU A 43 7.98 -1.63 -23.37
CA LEU A 43 8.16 -2.98 -23.92
C LEU A 43 6.88 -3.81 -23.78
N ILE A 44 6.14 -3.67 -22.67
CA ILE A 44 4.83 -4.33 -22.49
C ILE A 44 3.85 -3.91 -23.59
N HIS A 45 3.81 -2.62 -23.95
CA HIS A 45 2.99 -2.13 -25.07
C HIS A 45 3.43 -2.69 -26.44
N ILE A 46 4.72 -2.95 -26.64
CA ILE A 46 5.20 -3.58 -27.89
C ILE A 46 4.78 -5.05 -27.93
N PHE A 47 4.83 -5.75 -26.79
CA PHE A 47 4.37 -7.13 -26.68
C PHE A 47 2.86 -7.29 -26.90
N THR A 48 2.04 -6.22 -26.79
CA THR A 48 0.61 -6.29 -27.14
C THR A 48 0.36 -6.50 -28.64
N VAL A 49 1.32 -6.17 -29.50
CA VAL A 49 1.23 -6.39 -30.96
C VAL A 49 1.46 -7.86 -31.33
N SER A 50 1.99 -8.67 -30.40
CA SER A 50 2.22 -10.10 -30.66
C SER A 50 0.91 -10.88 -30.76
N ARG A 51 0.82 -11.78 -31.75
CA ARG A 51 -0.39 -12.57 -32.04
C ARG A 51 -0.86 -13.47 -30.87
N ASN A 52 0.07 -13.92 -30.03
CA ASN A 52 -0.23 -14.89 -28.97
C ASN A 52 -0.41 -14.25 -27.58
N LEU A 53 0.31 -13.16 -27.28
CA LEU A 53 0.25 -12.49 -25.97
C LEU A 53 -0.63 -11.24 -25.99
N GLY A 54 -0.86 -10.65 -27.17
CA GLY A 54 -1.66 -9.44 -27.36
C GLY A 54 -3.06 -9.50 -26.75
N PRO A 55 -3.89 -10.50 -27.13
CA PRO A 55 -5.25 -10.62 -26.59
C PRO A 55 -5.29 -10.75 -25.06
N LYS A 56 -4.31 -11.44 -24.46
CA LYS A 56 -4.20 -11.59 -23.00
C LYS A 56 -3.87 -10.26 -22.32
N ILE A 57 -2.93 -9.48 -22.88
CA ILE A 57 -2.56 -8.18 -22.31
C ILE A 57 -3.70 -7.16 -22.46
N ILE A 58 -4.43 -7.16 -23.59
CA ILE A 58 -5.59 -6.29 -23.79
C ILE A 58 -6.70 -6.58 -22.77
N MET A 59 -6.92 -7.85 -22.44
CA MET A 59 -7.88 -8.25 -21.41
C MET A 59 -7.45 -7.75 -20.02
N LEU A 60 -6.18 -7.91 -19.67
CA LEU A 60 -5.62 -7.40 -18.41
C LEU A 60 -5.74 -5.87 -18.32
N GLN A 61 -5.47 -5.14 -19.40
CA GLN A 61 -5.59 -3.69 -19.44
C GLN A 61 -7.02 -3.19 -19.20
N ARG A 62 -8.05 -3.95 -19.63
CA ARG A 62 -9.45 -3.60 -19.34
C ARG A 62 -9.78 -3.77 -17.87
N MET A 63 -9.31 -4.86 -17.25
CA MET A 63 -9.50 -5.07 -15.81
C MET A 63 -8.79 -3.99 -14.98
N MET A 64 -7.62 -3.49 -15.41
CA MET A 64 -6.87 -2.43 -14.73
C MET A 64 -7.69 -1.15 -14.48
N ILE A 65 -8.68 -0.84 -15.32
CA ILE A 65 -9.57 0.32 -15.12
C ILE A 65 -10.47 0.09 -13.90
N ASP A 66 -11.01 -1.12 -13.76
CA ASP A 66 -11.84 -1.51 -12.61
C ASP A 66 -11.01 -1.56 -11.32
N VAL A 67 -9.76 -2.02 -11.42
CA VAL A 67 -8.80 -1.99 -10.29
C VAL A 67 -8.52 -0.57 -9.85
N PHE A 68 -8.28 0.34 -10.79
CA PHE A 68 -7.97 1.73 -10.46
C PHE A 68 -9.14 2.41 -9.73
N PHE A 69 -10.37 2.19 -10.20
CA PHE A 69 -11.57 2.70 -9.53
C PHE A 69 -11.70 2.16 -8.10
N PHE A 70 -11.44 0.88 -7.91
CA PHE A 70 -11.48 0.28 -6.59
C PHE A 70 -10.34 0.78 -5.68
N LEU A 71 -9.11 0.91 -6.20
CA LEU A 71 -7.98 1.46 -5.44
C LEU A 71 -8.27 2.88 -4.97
N PHE A 72 -9.01 3.66 -5.75
CA PHE A 72 -9.47 4.97 -5.31
C PHE A 72 -10.43 4.88 -4.11
N LEU A 73 -11.41 3.98 -4.14
CA LEU A 73 -12.31 3.73 -3.00
C LEU A 73 -11.54 3.25 -1.76
N PHE A 74 -10.58 2.33 -1.96
CA PHE A 74 -9.72 1.81 -0.91
C PHE A 74 -8.83 2.91 -0.30
N ALA A 75 -8.27 3.80 -1.12
CA ALA A 75 -7.46 4.93 -0.65
C ALA A 75 -8.29 5.90 0.20
N VAL A 76 -9.51 6.24 -0.22
CA VAL A 76 -10.42 7.09 0.57
C VAL A 76 -10.75 6.44 1.91
N TRP A 77 -11.04 5.13 1.91
CA TRP A 77 -11.29 4.36 3.14
C TRP A 77 -10.08 4.34 4.08
N MET A 78 -8.89 4.08 3.53
CA MET A 78 -7.63 4.09 4.27
C MET A 78 -7.36 5.45 4.92
N VAL A 79 -7.54 6.55 4.18
CA VAL A 79 -7.35 7.90 4.70
C VAL A 79 -8.35 8.19 5.83
N ALA A 80 -9.63 7.80 5.66
CA ALA A 80 -10.63 8.00 6.70
C ALA A 80 -10.27 7.26 8.01
N PHE A 81 -9.83 6.01 7.91
CA PHE A 81 -9.36 5.23 9.05
C PHE A 81 -8.07 5.81 9.65
N GLY A 82 -7.09 6.18 8.83
CA GLY A 82 -5.82 6.74 9.29
C GLY A 82 -6.00 8.07 10.02
N VAL A 83 -6.88 8.95 9.53
CA VAL A 83 -7.23 10.21 10.19
C VAL A 83 -7.97 9.95 11.51
N ALA A 84 -8.93 9.02 11.53
CA ALA A 84 -9.62 8.63 12.76
C ALA A 84 -8.64 8.07 13.81
N ARG A 85 -7.75 7.16 13.40
CA ARG A 85 -6.72 6.58 14.26
C ARG A 85 -5.77 7.66 14.79
N GLN A 86 -5.24 8.52 13.93
CA GLN A 86 -4.33 9.58 14.38
C GLN A 86 -5.01 10.56 15.34
N GLY A 87 -6.25 10.96 15.05
CA GLY A 87 -7.03 11.86 15.90
C GLY A 87 -7.39 11.24 17.25
N ILE A 88 -7.52 9.91 17.33
CA ILE A 88 -7.76 9.19 18.58
C ILE A 88 -6.47 9.01 19.37
N LEU A 89 -5.31 8.75 18.76
CA LEU A 89 -4.10 8.31 19.48
C LEU A 89 -3.07 9.41 19.79
N ARG A 90 -3.03 10.50 19.02
CA ARG A 90 -1.94 11.50 19.08
C ARG A 90 -2.47 12.92 19.31
N LYS A 91 -1.75 13.72 20.12
CA LYS A 91 -1.95 15.18 20.19
C LYS A 91 -1.50 15.85 18.89
N ASN A 92 -1.92 17.10 18.72
CA ASN A 92 -1.68 17.94 17.55
C ASN A 92 -0.21 17.94 17.11
N GLU A 93 0.11 17.12 16.11
CA GLU A 93 1.41 17.06 15.45
C GLU A 93 1.43 18.12 14.33
N HIS A 94 2.41 19.02 14.32
CA HIS A 94 2.49 20.07 13.28
C HIS A 94 3.31 19.67 12.05
N ARG A 95 3.94 18.49 12.07
CA ARG A 95 4.82 17.99 11.00
C ARG A 95 4.03 17.18 9.97
N TRP A 96 3.79 17.78 8.81
CA TRP A 96 3.04 17.16 7.70
C TRP A 96 3.60 15.80 7.27
N GLU A 97 4.93 15.64 7.20
CA GLU A 97 5.59 14.38 6.81
C GLU A 97 5.24 13.21 7.75
N TRP A 98 5.14 13.47 9.06
CA TRP A 98 4.79 12.46 10.05
C TRP A 98 3.30 12.15 10.04
N ILE A 99 2.46 13.16 9.81
CA ILE A 99 1.01 12.97 9.59
C ILE A 99 0.81 12.03 8.40
N PHE A 100 1.44 12.30 7.24
CA PHE A 100 1.30 11.44 6.07
C PHE A 100 1.81 10.01 6.32
N ARG A 101 2.94 9.86 7.02
CA ARG A 101 3.47 8.55 7.39
C ARG A 101 2.50 7.77 8.29
N SER A 102 1.93 8.40 9.32
CA SER A 102 1.02 7.69 10.23
C SER A 102 -0.38 7.47 9.64
N VAL A 103 -0.89 8.38 8.80
CA VAL A 103 -2.25 8.28 8.21
C VAL A 103 -2.30 7.35 7.01
N ILE A 104 -1.22 7.26 6.23
CA ILE A 104 -1.22 6.49 4.97
C ILE A 104 -0.31 5.27 5.09
N TYR A 105 0.93 5.46 5.53
CA TYR A 105 1.94 4.39 5.46
C TYR A 105 1.70 3.29 6.51
N GLU A 106 1.38 3.64 7.75
CA GLU A 106 1.04 2.64 8.78
C GLU A 106 -0.19 1.78 8.43
N PRO A 107 -1.37 2.33 8.07
CA PRO A 107 -2.53 1.52 7.73
C PRO A 107 -2.36 0.74 6.41
N TYR A 108 -1.49 1.22 5.50
CA TYR A 108 -1.07 0.46 4.33
C TYR A 108 -0.25 -0.78 4.72
N LEU A 109 0.73 -0.64 5.63
CA LEU A 109 1.50 -1.78 6.16
C LEU A 109 0.64 -2.76 6.96
N ALA A 110 -0.32 -2.25 7.72
CA ALA A 110 -1.27 -3.07 8.47
C ALA A 110 -2.05 -4.02 7.55
N MET A 111 -2.39 -3.61 6.32
CA MET A 111 -3.04 -4.49 5.34
C MET A 111 -2.17 -5.71 4.98
N PHE A 112 -0.84 -5.59 4.99
CA PHE A 112 0.07 -6.71 4.73
C PHE A 112 0.37 -7.56 5.98
N GLY A 113 -0.28 -7.27 7.11
CA GLY A 113 -0.06 -7.98 8.37
C GLY A 113 1.10 -7.45 9.21
N GLN A 114 1.68 -6.29 8.86
CA GLN A 114 2.60 -5.57 9.74
C GLN A 114 1.78 -4.65 10.66
N TYR A 115 1.36 -5.19 11.79
CA TYR A 115 0.65 -4.43 12.81
C TYR A 115 1.64 -3.64 13.67
N PRO A 116 1.44 -2.33 13.87
CA PRO A 116 2.26 -1.54 14.77
C PRO A 116 1.93 -1.91 16.22
N ASP A 117 2.96 -2.24 17.00
CA ASP A 117 2.88 -2.59 18.43
C ASP A 117 2.29 -1.46 19.29
N ASP A 118 2.18 -0.25 18.73
CA ASP A 118 1.71 0.99 19.36
C ASP A 118 0.23 0.95 19.79
N ILE A 119 -0.53 -0.06 19.36
CA ILE A 119 -1.97 -0.16 19.58
C ILE A 119 -2.29 -1.05 20.79
N ASP A 120 -1.39 -1.96 21.15
CA ASP A 120 -1.54 -2.84 22.31
C ASP A 120 -0.86 -2.17 23.51
N GLY A 121 -1.65 -1.60 24.43
CA GLY A 121 -1.14 -0.81 25.56
C GLY A 121 -0.27 -1.61 26.56
N THR A 122 -0.16 -2.92 26.38
CA THR A 122 0.70 -3.82 27.15
C THR A 122 2.14 -3.92 26.62
N THR A 123 2.37 -3.62 25.32
CA THR A 123 3.68 -3.75 24.64
C THR A 123 4.22 -2.40 24.15
N TYR A 124 3.76 -1.30 24.74
CA TYR A 124 4.19 0.03 24.34
C TYR A 124 5.62 0.33 24.83
N ASN A 125 6.60 0.29 23.91
CA ASN A 125 7.98 0.61 24.23
C ASN A 125 8.27 2.12 24.11
N PHE A 126 8.49 2.77 25.24
CA PHE A 126 8.83 4.20 25.33
C PHE A 126 10.11 4.59 24.61
N ASP A 127 11.03 3.66 24.32
CA ASP A 127 12.28 3.95 23.62
C ASP A 127 12.07 4.30 22.14
N HIS A 128 10.93 3.93 21.56
CA HIS A 128 10.61 4.16 20.15
C HIS A 128 9.89 5.49 19.89
N CYS A 129 9.47 6.22 20.92
CA CYS A 129 8.70 7.45 20.78
C CYS A 129 9.34 8.63 21.54
N THR A 130 8.93 9.86 21.22
CA THR A 130 9.37 11.06 21.94
C THR A 130 8.21 12.00 22.24
N PHE A 131 8.11 12.51 23.47
CA PHE A 131 7.05 13.46 23.85
C PHE A 131 7.23 14.86 23.24
N SER A 132 8.46 15.25 22.94
CA SER A 132 8.79 16.56 22.37
C SER A 132 8.84 16.56 20.83
N GLY A 133 8.74 15.39 20.18
CA GLY A 133 8.96 15.23 18.74
C GLY A 133 10.38 15.55 18.30
N ASN A 134 11.18 14.52 18.01
CA ASN A 134 12.48 14.69 17.35
C ASN A 134 12.40 14.31 15.87
N GLU A 135 13.37 14.70 15.06
CA GLU A 135 13.37 14.43 13.62
C GLU A 135 13.30 12.93 13.27
N SER A 136 13.82 12.06 14.15
CA SER A 136 13.95 10.63 13.91
C SER A 136 12.87 9.73 14.54
N LYS A 137 12.04 10.23 15.47
CA LYS A 137 11.10 9.40 16.25
C LYS A 137 9.68 9.97 16.25
N PRO A 138 8.63 9.13 16.17
CA PRO A 138 7.24 9.57 16.26
C PRO A 138 6.93 10.15 17.65
N LEU A 139 5.92 11.03 17.71
CA LEU A 139 5.27 11.38 18.98
C LEU A 139 4.72 10.14 19.69
N CYS A 140 4.83 10.12 21.02
CA CYS A 140 4.18 9.07 21.81
C CYS A 140 2.65 9.22 21.77
N VAL A 141 1.93 8.14 22.08
CA VAL A 141 0.48 8.20 22.32
C VAL A 141 0.17 9.13 23.51
N GLU A 142 -1.07 9.62 23.64
CA GLU A 142 -1.42 10.42 24.82
C GLU A 142 -1.47 9.53 26.07
N LEU A 143 -0.67 9.88 27.09
CA LEU A 143 -0.65 9.18 28.37
C LEU A 143 -1.46 9.93 29.44
N ASP A 144 -2.08 9.16 30.33
CA ASP A 144 -2.67 9.63 31.58
C ASP A 144 -1.61 9.85 32.67
N ALA A 145 -1.99 10.48 33.79
CA ALA A 145 -1.15 10.75 34.96
C ALA A 145 -0.46 9.51 35.56
N ASN A 146 -0.97 8.31 35.26
CA ASN A 146 -0.41 7.02 35.69
C ASN A 146 0.53 6.39 34.65
N ASN A 147 0.99 7.15 33.65
CA ASN A 147 1.79 6.65 32.53
C ASN A 147 1.13 5.48 31.75
N GLN A 148 -0.20 5.44 31.71
CA GLN A 148 -0.98 4.51 30.90
C GLN A 148 -1.52 5.24 29.67
N PRO A 149 -1.71 4.58 28.52
CA PRO A 149 -2.40 5.20 27.39
C PRO A 149 -3.78 5.70 27.85
N ARG A 150 -4.05 6.99 27.63
CA ARG A 150 -5.28 7.68 28.05
C ARG A 150 -6.51 7.10 27.32
N PHE A 151 -6.28 6.47 26.17
CA PHE A 151 -7.33 5.97 25.31
C PHE A 151 -7.64 4.50 25.59
N PRO A 152 -8.93 4.15 25.69
CA PRO A 152 -9.33 2.78 25.94
C PRO A 152 -9.03 1.85 24.76
N GLU A 153 -8.30 0.77 25.04
CA GLU A 153 -8.04 -0.32 24.08
C GLU A 153 -9.34 -0.92 23.51
N TRP A 154 -10.42 -0.91 24.29
CA TRP A 154 -11.73 -1.41 23.86
C TRP A 154 -12.37 -0.61 22.70
N ILE A 155 -11.86 0.57 22.36
CA ILE A 155 -12.26 1.30 21.14
C ILE A 155 -11.28 1.02 20.01
N THR A 156 -9.98 1.06 20.29
CA THR A 156 -8.96 0.97 19.24
C THR A 156 -8.87 -0.43 18.63
N ILE A 157 -9.00 -1.48 19.45
CA ILE A 157 -9.00 -2.88 18.99
C ILE A 157 -10.13 -3.14 17.99
N PRO A 158 -11.43 -2.89 18.30
CA PRO A 158 -12.49 -3.14 17.33
C PRO A 158 -12.40 -2.23 16.11
N LEU A 159 -11.91 -0.99 16.25
CA LEU A 159 -11.67 -0.11 15.11
C LEU A 159 -10.69 -0.74 14.10
N VAL A 160 -9.58 -1.30 14.58
CA VAL A 160 -8.59 -1.98 13.73
C VAL A 160 -9.13 -3.29 13.18
N CYS A 161 -9.82 -4.11 13.98
CA CYS A 161 -10.39 -5.36 13.48
C CYS A 161 -11.47 -5.09 12.40
N ILE A 162 -12.31 -4.05 12.54
CA ILE A 162 -13.26 -3.63 11.49
C ILE A 162 -12.51 -3.16 10.24
N TYR A 163 -11.44 -2.38 10.41
CA TYR A 163 -10.60 -1.96 9.28
C TYR A 163 -10.01 -3.17 8.54
N MET A 164 -9.33 -4.08 9.23
CA MET A 164 -8.74 -5.29 8.64
C MET A 164 -9.79 -6.17 7.98
N LEU A 165 -10.96 -6.33 8.59
CA LEU A 165 -12.06 -7.07 7.99
C LEU A 165 -12.56 -6.40 6.70
N SER A 166 -12.80 -5.08 6.74
CA SER A 166 -13.30 -4.33 5.60
C SER A 166 -12.32 -4.35 4.42
N THR A 167 -11.03 -4.11 4.67
CA THR A 167 -9.99 -4.08 3.63
C THR A 167 -9.76 -5.46 3.03
N ASN A 168 -9.80 -6.53 3.85
CA ASN A 168 -9.70 -7.89 3.37
C ASN A 168 -10.90 -8.31 2.53
N ILE A 169 -12.14 -7.98 2.94
CA ILE A 169 -13.34 -8.25 2.14
C ILE A 169 -13.28 -7.50 0.81
N LEU A 170 -12.95 -6.21 0.86
CA LEU A 170 -12.75 -5.36 -0.31
C LEU A 170 -11.73 -6.01 -1.27
N LEU A 171 -10.54 -6.37 -0.78
CA LEU A 171 -9.44 -6.89 -1.59
C LEU A 171 -9.76 -8.28 -2.16
N VAL A 172 -10.32 -9.18 -1.35
CA VAL A 172 -10.75 -10.51 -1.80
C VAL A 172 -11.87 -10.40 -2.84
N ASN A 173 -12.85 -9.51 -2.66
CA ASN A 173 -13.91 -9.30 -3.64
C ASN A 173 -13.34 -8.81 -4.98
N LEU A 174 -12.34 -7.93 -4.96
CA LEU A 174 -11.64 -7.50 -6.16
C LEU A 174 -10.83 -8.64 -6.78
N LEU A 175 -10.12 -9.45 -5.99
CA LEU A 175 -9.35 -10.59 -6.47
C LEU A 175 -10.26 -11.62 -7.16
N VAL A 176 -11.40 -11.93 -6.53
CA VAL A 176 -12.45 -12.78 -7.10
C VAL A 176 -13.03 -12.17 -8.36
N ALA A 177 -13.25 -10.85 -8.40
CA ALA A 177 -13.72 -10.17 -9.61
C ALA A 177 -12.71 -10.30 -10.75
N MET A 178 -11.42 -10.10 -10.51
CA MET A 178 -10.36 -10.25 -11.52
C MET A 178 -10.29 -11.67 -12.09
N PHE A 179 -10.34 -12.68 -11.23
CA PHE A 179 -10.30 -14.08 -11.67
C PHE A 179 -11.63 -14.52 -12.31
N GLY A 180 -12.77 -14.06 -11.78
CA GLY A 180 -14.10 -14.35 -12.31
C GLY A 180 -14.39 -13.71 -13.67
N PHE A 181 -13.82 -12.54 -13.96
CA PHE A 181 -13.95 -11.89 -15.27
C PHE A 181 -13.15 -12.57 -16.40
N THR A 182 -12.36 -13.60 -16.06
CA THR A 182 -11.60 -14.42 -17.02
C THR A 182 -12.44 -15.58 -17.59
N GLU A 183 -13.62 -15.86 -17.02
CA GLU A 183 -14.52 -16.95 -17.45
C GLU A 183 -15.77 -16.41 -18.16
N PRO A 184 -15.70 -16.24 -19.49
CA PRO A 184 -16.59 -17.09 -20.28
C PRO A 184 -15.96 -17.69 -21.56
N SER A 185 -14.63 -17.79 -21.68
CA SER A 185 -14.07 -18.37 -22.91
C SER A 185 -12.67 -19.00 -22.84
N ILE A 186 -12.25 -19.64 -21.74
CA ILE A 186 -11.07 -20.52 -21.78
C ILE A 186 -11.33 -21.81 -20.97
N TYR A 187 -12.03 -22.76 -21.60
CA TYR A 187 -11.75 -24.17 -21.33
C TYR A 187 -10.25 -24.42 -21.58
N PHE A 188 -9.57 -25.12 -20.67
CA PHE A 188 -8.13 -25.44 -20.59
C PHE A 188 -7.28 -24.55 -19.66
N LEU A 189 -7.48 -24.74 -18.35
CA LEU A 189 -6.50 -25.43 -17.49
C LEU A 189 -7.20 -25.88 -16.20
N PRO A 190 -7.09 -27.16 -15.80
CA PRO A 190 -7.67 -27.65 -14.55
C PRO A 190 -6.79 -27.20 -13.39
N GLU A 191 -7.04 -26.00 -12.86
CA GLU A 191 -6.65 -25.63 -11.49
C GLU A 191 -7.72 -24.74 -10.84
N SER A 192 -8.98 -24.98 -11.16
CA SER A 192 -10.13 -24.41 -10.45
C SER A 192 -10.39 -25.05 -9.07
N PHE A 193 -9.38 -25.67 -8.45
CA PHE A 193 -9.52 -26.44 -7.20
C PHE A 193 -8.41 -26.25 -6.14
N PRO A 194 -7.82 -25.04 -6.01
CA PRO A 194 -7.41 -24.61 -4.67
C PRO A 194 -7.93 -23.22 -4.27
N PHE A 195 -8.80 -22.55 -5.05
CA PHE A 195 -9.09 -21.13 -4.82
C PHE A 195 -10.08 -20.84 -3.67
N SER A 196 -11.16 -21.63 -3.52
CA SER A 196 -12.04 -21.50 -2.34
C SER A 196 -11.31 -21.89 -1.05
N ILE A 197 -10.41 -22.88 -1.10
CA ILE A 197 -9.61 -23.29 0.05
C ILE A 197 -8.56 -22.24 0.36
N PHE A 198 -7.93 -21.61 -0.62
CA PHE A 198 -6.96 -20.53 -0.39
C PHE A 198 -7.62 -19.26 0.13
N SER A 199 -8.83 -18.91 -0.35
CA SER A 199 -9.58 -17.78 0.22
C SER A 199 -10.02 -18.06 1.67
N PHE A 200 -10.44 -19.30 2.00
CA PHE A 200 -10.77 -19.67 3.38
C PHE A 200 -9.54 -19.82 4.29
N LEU A 201 -8.40 -20.32 3.78
CA LEU A 201 -7.13 -20.38 4.52
C LEU A 201 -6.54 -18.98 4.73
N PHE A 202 -6.60 -18.11 3.72
CA PHE A 202 -6.03 -16.76 3.79
C PHE A 202 -6.88 -15.86 4.69
N VAL A 203 -8.21 -15.97 4.62
CA VAL A 203 -9.12 -15.34 5.58
C VAL A 203 -8.90 -15.93 6.98
N GLY A 204 -8.78 -17.26 7.12
CA GLY A 204 -8.52 -17.91 8.41
C GLY A 204 -7.16 -17.56 9.06
N ILE A 205 -6.10 -17.42 8.26
CA ILE A 205 -4.74 -17.10 8.74
C ILE A 205 -4.57 -15.59 9.00
N LEU A 206 -5.23 -14.71 8.21
CA LEU A 206 -5.21 -13.26 8.45
C LEU A 206 -6.21 -12.79 9.52
N LEU A 207 -7.14 -13.65 9.97
CA LEU A 207 -8.02 -13.40 11.13
C LEU A 207 -7.38 -13.80 12.47
N GLN A 208 -6.19 -14.42 12.49
CA GLN A 208 -5.48 -14.74 13.72
C GLN A 208 -4.83 -13.57 14.50
N PRO A 209 -4.58 -12.34 13.98
CA PRO A 209 -3.97 -11.31 14.80
C PRO A 209 -4.92 -10.71 15.85
N CYS A 210 -6.25 -10.79 15.68
CA CYS A 210 -7.22 -10.36 16.70
C CYS A 210 -7.55 -11.45 17.75
N GLN A 211 -6.80 -12.56 17.82
CA GLN A 211 -6.99 -13.65 18.82
C GLN A 211 -5.98 -13.61 19.98
N TRP A 212 -5.09 -12.61 20.07
CA TRP A 212 -4.19 -12.47 21.21
C TRP A 212 -4.86 -11.68 22.34
N SER A 213 -5.45 -12.43 23.26
CA SER A 213 -5.47 -12.12 24.70
C SER A 213 -4.70 -13.20 25.44
#